data_AF-A0A9Q0JNW2-F1
#
_entry.id   AF-A0A9Q0JNW2-F1
#
_cell.length_a   1.000
_cell.length_b   1.000
_cell.length_c   1.000
_cell.angle_alpha   90.00
_cell.angle_beta   90.00
_cell.angle_gamma   90.00
#
_symmetry.space_group_name_H-M   'P 1'
#
loop_
_entity.id
_entity.type
_entity.pdbx_description
1 polymer ?
#
loop_
_entity_poly.entity_id
_entity_poly.type
_entity_poly.pdbx_seq_one_letter_code
_entity_poly.pdbx_strand_id
1 'polypeptide(L)'
;YGIINLANPSDVGKGQYSATQIWVQNGDNVIQAGWGVSPDLYGDSITRFTTQWTADGYKSTGCFNTQCSGFVQVDPNLHLGGPFGNISVADTSKKCYDVEYLKDQKGMGQAFS
;
A
#
# COMPACT_ATOMS: atom_id res chain seq x y z
N TYR A 1 -1.51 11.84 -8.64
CA TYR A 1 -0.32 11.42 -7.89
C TYR A 1 -0.36 12.02 -6.50
N GLY A 2 0.31 11.41 -5.52
CA GLY A 2 0.58 12.01 -4.22
C GLY A 2 1.86 11.44 -3.63
N ILE A 3 2.46 12.18 -2.70
CA ILE A 3 3.79 11.88 -2.16
C ILE A 3 3.64 11.41 -0.72
N ILE A 4 4.16 10.24 -0.39
CA ILE A 4 4.15 9.70 0.97
C ILE A 4 5.56 9.58 1.52
N ASN A 5 5.78 9.98 2.78
CA ASN A 5 7.03 9.69 3.45
C ASN A 5 7.10 8.18 3.78
N LEU A 6 8.24 7.56 3.55
CA LEU A 6 8.48 6.17 3.90
C LEU A 6 9.02 6.09 5.33
N ALA A 7 8.37 5.35 6.21
CA ALA A 7 8.85 5.14 7.58
C ALA A 7 8.71 3.65 7.95
N ASN A 8 9.58 3.18 8.84
CA ASN A 8 9.42 1.89 9.51
C ASN A 8 9.26 2.09 11.02
N PRO A 9 8.03 2.14 11.56
CA PRO A 9 7.80 2.22 12.99
C PRO A 9 8.34 0.97 13.71
N SER A 10 9.10 1.18 14.79
CA SER A 10 9.86 0.14 15.49
C SER A 10 9.02 -0.90 16.22
N ASP A 11 7.78 -0.59 16.59
CA ASP A 11 7.01 -1.36 17.58
C ASP A 11 5.67 -1.90 17.04
N VAL A 12 5.60 -2.23 15.75
CA VAL A 12 4.43 -2.89 15.16
C VAL A 12 4.53 -4.41 15.38
N GLY A 13 3.77 -4.92 16.33
CA GLY A 13 3.67 -6.33 16.69
C GLY A 13 2.46 -7.06 16.08
N LYS A 14 2.28 -8.34 16.46
CA LYS A 14 1.11 -9.14 16.06
C LYS A 14 -0.19 -8.47 16.50
N GLY A 15 -1.23 -8.53 15.67
CA GLY A 15 -2.50 -7.85 15.88
C GLY A 15 -2.46 -6.34 15.61
N GLN A 16 -1.32 -5.78 15.20
CA GLN A 16 -1.18 -4.37 14.88
C GLN A 16 -0.95 -4.14 13.38
N TYR A 17 -1.42 -2.98 12.93
CA TYR A 17 -1.27 -2.50 11.57
C TYR A 17 -0.89 -1.02 11.61
N SER A 18 0.19 -0.64 10.93
CA SER A 18 0.57 0.75 10.71
C SER A 18 0.74 0.99 9.22
N ALA A 19 0.24 2.12 8.72
CA ALA A 19 0.29 2.42 7.30
C ALA A 19 0.24 3.93 7.04
N THR A 20 0.72 4.32 5.87
CA THR A 20 0.42 5.63 5.25
C THR A 20 0.03 5.36 3.81
N GLN A 21 -1.19 5.71 3.45
CA GLN A 21 -1.78 5.39 2.17
C GLN A 21 -2.55 6.59 1.62
N ILE A 22 -2.58 6.69 0.30
CA ILE A 22 -3.52 7.56 -0.40
C ILE A 22 -4.70 6.69 -0.80
N TRP A 23 -5.90 7.18 -0.58
CA TRP A 23 -7.14 6.51 -0.98
C TRP A 23 -7.86 7.23 -2.11
N VAL A 24 -8.54 6.46 -2.96
CA VAL A 24 -9.52 6.95 -3.92
C VAL A 24 -10.84 6.24 -3.60
N GLN A 25 -11.90 7.02 -3.41
CA GLN A 25 -13.19 6.51 -2.96
C GLN A 25 -14.33 6.99 -3.86
N ASN A 26 -15.24 6.07 -4.18
CA ASN A 26 -16.51 6.35 -4.84
C ASN A 26 -17.63 5.54 -4.16
N GLY A 27 -18.39 6.19 -3.28
CA GLY A 27 -19.32 5.49 -2.39
C GLY A 27 -18.59 4.50 -1.48
N ASP A 28 -19.05 3.25 -1.45
CA ASP A 28 -18.43 2.16 -0.67
C ASP A 28 -17.20 1.55 -1.34
N ASN A 29 -16.90 1.93 -2.59
CA ASN A 29 -15.75 1.42 -3.32
C ASN A 29 -14.52 2.25 -2.95
N VAL A 30 -13.50 1.60 -2.38
CA VAL A 30 -12.25 2.24 -1.97
C VAL A 30 -11.07 1.48 -2.58
N ILE A 31 -10.11 2.22 -3.11
CA ILE A 31 -8.82 1.72 -3.57
C ILE A 31 -7.75 2.50 -2.81
N GLN A 32 -6.77 1.79 -2.25
CA GLN A 32 -5.70 2.33 -1.42
C GLN A 32 -4.34 1.75 -1.80
N ALA A 33 -3.30 2.56 -1.64
CA ALA A 33 -1.93 2.27 -2.03
C ALA A 33 -1.01 3.19 -1.23
N GLY A 34 0.10 2.62 -0.78
CA GLY A 34 1.13 3.31 -0.02
C GLY A 34 1.99 2.28 0.69
N TRP A 35 2.45 2.57 1.89
CA TRP A 35 3.20 1.59 2.69
C TRP A 35 2.38 1.08 3.87
N GLY A 36 2.66 -0.16 4.28
CA GLY A 36 2.07 -0.81 5.43
C GLY A 36 3.08 -1.70 6.15
N VAL A 37 2.92 -1.84 7.47
CA VAL A 37 3.68 -2.73 8.35
C VAL A 37 2.66 -3.59 9.10
N SER A 38 2.78 -4.90 8.97
CA SER A 38 1.85 -5.86 9.55
C SER A 38 2.48 -7.24 9.69
N PRO A 39 2.85 -7.64 10.91
CA PRO A 39 3.36 -8.99 11.16
C PRO A 39 2.37 -10.09 10.79
N ASP A 40 1.06 -9.82 10.89
CA ASP A 40 0.03 -10.81 10.55
C ASP A 40 -0.12 -10.98 9.03
N LEU A 41 0.05 -9.91 8.26
CA LEU A 41 -0.05 -9.95 6.79
C LEU A 41 1.25 -10.44 6.13
N TYR A 42 2.40 -10.05 6.67
CA TYR A 42 3.71 -10.21 6.03
C TYR A 42 4.65 -11.18 6.73
N GLY A 43 4.37 -11.57 7.98
CA GLY A 43 5.25 -12.41 8.79
C GLY A 43 6.43 -11.66 9.42
N ASP A 44 6.56 -10.36 9.18
CA ASP A 44 7.60 -9.48 9.72
C ASP A 44 7.07 -8.06 10.01
N SER A 45 7.89 -7.25 10.68
CA SER A 45 7.61 -5.83 10.98
C SER A 45 8.37 -4.91 10.01
N ILE A 46 8.43 -5.27 8.73
CA ILE A 46 9.11 -4.47 7.70
C ILE A 46 8.09 -3.66 6.90
N THR A 47 8.40 -2.39 6.65
CA THR A 47 7.62 -1.53 5.75
C THR A 47 7.59 -2.07 4.33
N ARG A 48 6.39 -2.38 3.83
CA ARG A 48 6.16 -2.97 2.51
C ARG A 48 5.19 -2.13 1.69
N PHE A 49 5.38 -2.12 0.37
CA PHE A 49 4.43 -1.49 -0.54
C PHE A 49 3.13 -2.25 -0.48
N THR A 50 2.07 -1.58 -0.02
CA THR A 50 0.81 -2.20 0.35
C THR A 50 -0.31 -1.55 -0.43
N THR A 51 -1.04 -2.36 -1.18
CA THR A 51 -2.33 -1.97 -1.73
C THR A 51 -3.46 -2.66 -1.00
N GLN A 52 -4.61 -1.99 -0.95
CA GLN A 52 -5.83 -2.53 -0.41
C GLN A 52 -7.01 -2.02 -1.23
N TRP A 53 -8.04 -2.83 -1.41
CA TRP A 53 -9.29 -2.37 -2.01
C TRP A 53 -10.49 -2.94 -1.28
N THR A 54 -11.66 -2.36 -1.50
CA THR A 54 -12.97 -2.91 -1.17
C THR A 54 -14.02 -2.36 -2.14
N ALA A 55 -15.07 -3.13 -2.41
CA ALA A 55 -16.22 -2.70 -3.20
C ALA A 55 -17.44 -2.33 -2.34
N ASP A 56 -17.42 -2.71 -1.05
CA ASP A 56 -18.57 -2.63 -0.14
C ASP A 56 -18.23 -2.00 1.22
N GLY A 57 -17.18 -1.18 1.28
CA GLY A 57 -16.79 -0.48 2.51
C GLY A 57 -16.30 -1.42 3.61
N TYR A 58 -15.57 -2.47 3.23
CA TYR A 58 -14.98 -3.47 4.12
C TYR A 58 -15.99 -4.35 4.86
N LYS A 59 -17.23 -4.47 4.34
CA LYS A 59 -18.25 -5.31 4.98
C LYS A 59 -18.00 -6.80 4.72
N SER A 60 -17.77 -7.15 3.46
CA SER A 60 -17.53 -8.53 3.02
C SER A 60 -16.51 -8.64 1.89
N THR A 61 -16.28 -7.54 1.16
CA THR A 61 -15.29 -7.47 0.09
C THR A 61 -14.05 -6.72 0.53
N GLY A 62 -12.94 -7.09 -0.09
CA GLY A 62 -11.71 -6.37 -0.02
C GLY A 62 -10.53 -7.30 0.12
N CYS A 63 -9.37 -6.80 -0.25
CA CYS A 63 -8.18 -7.63 -0.32
C CYS A 63 -6.91 -6.78 -0.26
N PHE A 64 -5.83 -7.40 0.20
CA PHE A 64 -4.50 -6.80 0.20
C PHE A 64 -3.69 -7.29 -1.00
N ASN A 65 -2.90 -6.39 -1.58
CA ASN A 65 -1.91 -6.70 -2.61
C ASN A 65 -2.49 -7.55 -3.75
N THR A 66 -1.81 -8.64 -4.09
CA THR A 66 -2.20 -9.60 -5.13
C THR A 66 -2.87 -10.86 -4.55
N GLN A 67 -3.31 -10.83 -3.28
CA GLN A 67 -4.05 -11.97 -2.70
C GLN A 67 -5.39 -12.22 -3.40
N CYS A 68 -5.94 -11.19 -4.06
CA CYS A 68 -7.10 -11.26 -4.92
C CYS A 68 -6.89 -10.35 -6.13
N SER A 69 -7.65 -10.59 -7.20
CA SER A 69 -7.71 -9.67 -8.34
C SER A 69 -8.18 -8.28 -7.89
N GLY A 70 -7.55 -7.22 -8.39
CA GLY A 70 -7.93 -5.84 -8.07
C GLY A 70 -6.88 -4.80 -8.47
N PHE A 71 -5.61 -5.21 -8.48
CA PHE A 71 -4.48 -4.39 -8.93
C PHE A 71 -3.66 -5.12 -9.97
N VAL A 72 -3.07 -4.34 -10.89
CA VAL A 72 -2.02 -4.80 -11.79
C VAL A 72 -0.74 -4.08 -11.41
N GLN A 73 0.31 -4.83 -11.10
CA GLN A 73 1.63 -4.27 -10.88
C GLN A 73 2.26 -3.91 -12.22
N VAL A 74 2.77 -2.68 -12.29
CA VAL A 74 3.35 -2.07 -13.50
C VAL A 74 4.79 -1.61 -13.27
N ASP A 75 5.18 -1.33 -12.03
CA ASP A 75 6.55 -1.03 -11.66
C ASP A 75 7.40 -2.32 -11.62
N PRO A 76 8.51 -2.42 -12.38
CA PRO A 76 9.40 -3.57 -12.35
C PRO A 76 10.33 -3.64 -11.12
N ASN A 77 10.52 -2.52 -10.40
CA ASN A 77 11.46 -2.39 -9.30
C ASN A 77 10.81 -2.60 -7.93
N LEU A 78 9.54 -2.20 -7.77
CA LEU A 78 8.80 -2.37 -6.53
C LEU A 78 7.55 -3.23 -6.71
N HIS A 79 7.52 -4.33 -5.96
CA HIS A 79 6.44 -5.30 -6.05
C HIS A 79 5.40 -5.08 -4.96
N LEU A 80 4.14 -5.41 -5.25
CA LEU A 80 3.07 -5.40 -4.25
C LEU A 80 3.38 -6.41 -3.14
N GLY A 81 3.34 -5.96 -1.89
CA GLY A 81 3.79 -6.70 -0.70
C GLY A 81 5.31 -6.79 -0.55
N GLY A 82 6.09 -6.20 -1.46
CA GLY A 82 7.56 -6.18 -1.41
C GLY A 82 8.09 -5.15 -0.40
N PRO A 83 9.26 -5.40 0.22
CA PRO A 83 9.87 -4.47 1.16
C PRO A 83 10.42 -3.25 0.44
N PHE A 84 10.34 -2.08 1.08
CA PHE A 84 11.08 -0.90 0.62
C PHE A 84 12.56 -1.05 0.96
N GLY A 85 13.43 -0.98 -0.06
CA GLY A 85 14.88 -1.12 0.13
C GLY A 85 15.54 0.06 0.86
N ASN A 86 14.96 1.26 0.79
CA ASN A 86 15.44 2.45 1.48
C ASN A 86 14.25 3.22 2.11
N ILE A 87 14.22 3.32 3.44
CA ILE A 87 13.19 4.05 4.21
C ILE A 87 13.76 5.36 4.78
N SER A 88 12.89 6.29 5.20
CA SER A 88 13.35 7.47 5.93
C SER A 88 13.98 7.05 7.26
N VAL A 89 15.09 7.68 7.59
CA VAL A 89 15.72 7.55 8.91
C VAL A 89 15.44 8.83 9.68
N ALA A 90 14.93 8.70 10.90
CA ALA A 90 14.66 9.83 11.79
C ALA A 90 15.86 10.79 11.82
N ASP A 91 15.56 12.08 11.70
CA ASP A 91 16.51 13.20 11.83
C ASP A 91 17.69 13.25 10.83
N THR A 92 17.74 12.36 9.84
CA THR A 92 18.88 12.26 8.91
C THR A 92 18.48 12.18 7.44
N SER A 93 17.41 11.46 7.08
CA SER A 93 16.98 11.39 5.67
C SER A 93 15.47 11.23 5.53
N LYS A 94 14.85 12.06 4.69
CA LYS A 94 13.47 11.89 4.24
C LYS A 94 13.48 11.17 2.89
N LYS A 95 12.98 9.95 2.87
CA LYS A 95 12.68 9.21 1.65
C LYS A 95 11.18 9.29 1.41
N CYS A 96 10.82 9.79 0.25
CA CYS A 96 9.44 9.84 -0.20
C CYS A 96 9.23 8.86 -1.34
N TYR A 97 8.00 8.43 -1.50
CA TYR A 97 7.56 7.58 -2.59
C TYR A 97 6.36 8.24 -3.24
N ASP A 98 6.38 8.29 -4.57
CA ASP A 98 5.29 8.82 -5.36
C ASP A 98 4.30 7.69 -5.61
N VAL A 99 3.02 7.97 -5.36
CA VAL A 99 1.94 7.01 -5.63
C VAL A 99 1.04 7.62 -6.67
N GLU A 100 0.89 6.92 -7.80
CA GLU A 100 -0.03 7.30 -8.85
C GLU A 100 -1.07 6.21 -9.08
N TYR A 101 -2.32 6.65 -9.26
CA TYR A 101 -3.43 5.79 -9.63
C TYR A 101 -3.79 6.07 -11.08
N LEU A 102 -3.63 5.07 -11.94
CA LEU A 102 -4.21 5.12 -13.28
C LEU A 102 -5.41 4.19 -13.34
N LYS A 103 -6.48 4.69 -13.97
CA LYS A 103 -7.64 3.87 -14.32
C LYS A 103 -7.40 3.32 -15.72
N ASP A 104 -7.37 2.00 -15.86
CA ASP A 104 -7.39 1.38 -17.20
C ASP A 104 -8.72 1.72 -17.89
N GLN A 105 -8.72 1.79 -19.22
CA GLN A 105 -9.93 1.89 -20.05
C GLN A 105 -10.92 0.74 -19.78
N LYS A 106 -10.44 -0.39 -19.22
CA LYS A 106 -11.26 -1.53 -18.77
C LYS A 106 -11.83 -1.40 -17.35
N GLY A 107 -11.51 -0.32 -16.63
CA GLY A 107 -12.07 -0.03 -15.30
C GLY A 107 -11.30 -0.61 -14.11
N MET A 108 -10.14 -1.25 -14.31
CA MET A 108 -9.28 -1.70 -13.22
C MET A 108 -8.36 -0.58 -12.70
N GLY A 109 -8.13 -0.54 -11.39
CA GLY A 109 -7.17 0.37 -10.77
C GLY A 109 -5.74 -0.16 -10.91
N GLN A 110 -4.85 0.67 -11.44
CA GLN A 110 -3.41 0.41 -11.50
C GLN A 110 -2.71 1.35 -10.51
N ALA A 111 -1.84 0.79 -9.65
CA ALA A 111 -1.05 1.57 -8.70
C ALA A 111 0.41 1.60 -9.18
N PHE A 112 0.96 2.80 -9.32
CA PHE A 112 2.31 3.09 -9.81
C PHE A 112 3.22 3.61 -8.69
N SER A 113 4.54 3.47 -8.90
CA SER A 113 5.57 4.41 -8.42
C SER A 113 5.74 5.57 -9.39
#